data_AF-A0AAE7J5A2-F1
#
_entry.id   AF-A0AAE7J5A2-F1
#
_cell.length_a   1.000
_cell.length_b   1.000
_cell.length_c   1.000
_cell.angle_alpha   90.00
_cell.angle_beta   90.00
_cell.angle_gamma   90.00
#
_symmetry.space_group_name_H-M   'P 1'
#
loop_
_entity.id
_entity.type
_entity.pdbx_description
1 polymer ?
#
loop_
_entity_poly.entity_id
_entity_poly.type
_entity_poly.pdbx_seq_one_letter_code
_entity_poly.pdbx_strand_id
1 'polypeptide(L)' 'MLDRRQLWRVIRDHQDGVLLDVGMGRSAYLCPKETCLEEARRRKRLQKALRCQVPDSVVEVLQERLSLHQGTAAEAR' A
#
# COMPACT_ATOMS: atom_id res chain seq x y z
N MET A 1 9.42 7.45 -14.21
CA MET A 1 9.80 6.79 -12.95
C MET A 1 8.92 7.35 -11.85
N LEU A 2 8.26 6.52 -11.04
CA LEU A 2 7.49 7.01 -9.89
C LEU A 2 8.46 7.28 -8.74
N ASP A 3 8.39 8.48 -8.17
CA ASP A 3 9.15 8.84 -6.98
C ASP A 3 8.72 7.97 -5.81
N ARG A 4 9.68 7.28 -5.17
CA ARG A 4 9.39 6.38 -4.04
C ARG A 4 8.71 7.08 -2.87
N ARG A 5 8.87 8.40 -2.77
CA ARG A 5 8.21 9.26 -1.76
C ARG A 5 6.71 9.41 -1.97
N GLN A 6 6.21 9.17 -3.19
CA GLN A 6 4.79 9.25 -3.53
C GLN A 6 4.08 7.90 -3.44
N LEU A 7 4.80 6.84 -3.11
CA LEU A 7 4.25 5.49 -2.99
C LEU A 7 3.96 5.19 -1.52
N TRP A 8 2.85 4.51 -1.26
CA TRP A 8 2.57 3.98 0.07
C TRP A 8 3.52 2.84 0.38
N ARG A 9 4.11 2.87 1.57
CA ARG A 9 5.06 1.86 2.01
C ARG A 9 4.35 0.91 2.97
N VAL A 10 4.17 -0.34 2.56
CA VAL A 10 3.63 -1.40 3.43
C VAL A 10 4.80 -2.19 3.98
N ILE A 11 4.86 -2.39 5.29
CA ILE A 11 6.00 -3.03 5.97
C ILE A 11 5.49 -4.22 6.76
N ARG A 12 6.17 -5.35 6.63
CA ARG A 12 5.99 -6.48 7.54
C ARG A 12 7.01 -6.34 8.66
N ASP A 13 6.53 -5.87 9.80
CA ASP A 13 7.24 -5.87 11.05
C ASP A 13 7.26 -7.29 11.66
N HIS A 14 8.31 -7.57 12.41
CA HIS A 14 8.52 -8.81 13.13
C HIS A 14 7.67 -8.94 14.41
N GLN A 15 7.24 -7.82 15.01
CA GLN A 15 6.49 -7.77 16.26
C GLN A 15 5.02 -7.40 16.02
N ASP A 16 4.77 -6.32 15.29
CA ASP A 16 3.43 -5.74 15.13
C ASP A 16 2.69 -6.21 13.86
N GLY A 17 3.30 -7.09 13.06
CA GLY A 17 2.69 -7.62 11.84
C GLY A 17 2.79 -6.64 10.67
N VAL A 18 1.69 -6.38 9.96
CA VAL A 18 1.72 -5.55 8.75
C VAL A 18 1.36 -4.10 9.09
N LEU A 19 2.34 -3.22 8.95
CA LEU A 19 2.26 -1.78 9.22
C LEU A 19 2.30 -0.95 7.93
N LEU A 20 1.85 0.30 8.02
CA LEU A 20 1.91 1.28 6.93
C LEU A 20 2.87 2.41 7.30
N ASP A 21 3.73 2.76 6.35
CA ASP A 21 4.74 3.82 6.34
C ASP A 21 5.83 3.74 7.40
N VAL A 22 5.59 3.14 8.57
CA VAL A 22 6.51 3.05 9.70
C VAL A 22 6.62 1.60 10.17
N GLY A 23 7.82 1.16 10.52
CA GLY A 23 8.11 -0.22 10.92
C GLY A 23 9.48 -0.68 10.44
N MET A 24 9.91 -1.86 10.92
CA MET A 24 11.21 -2.44 10.59
C MET A 24 11.04 -3.81 9.95
N GLY A 25 11.60 -4.01 8.75
CA GLY A 25 11.61 -5.32 8.11
C GLY A 25 11.38 -5.26 6.60
N ARG A 26 10.68 -6.28 6.08
CA ARG A 26 10.46 -6.41 4.65
C ARG A 26 9.37 -5.43 4.22
N SER A 27 9.70 -4.54 3.31
CA SER A 27 8.78 -3.52 2.79
C SER A 27 8.37 -3.77 1.34
N ALA A 28 7.16 -3.39 1.00
CA ALA A 28 6.63 -3.30 -0.36
C ALA A 28 6.09 -1.89 -0.61
N TYR A 29 6.24 -1.40 -1.84
CA TYR A 29 5.70 -0.10 -2.24
C TYR A 29 4.49 -0.29 -3.13
N LEU A 30 3.45 0.48 -2.88
CA LEU A 30 2.20 0.49 -3.64
C LEU A 30 1.91 1.90 -4.13
N CYS A 31 1.50 2.03 -5.39
CA CYS A 31 1.14 3.35 -5.91
C CYS A 31 -0.27 3.76 -5.42
N PRO A 32 -0.50 5.06 -5.13
CA PRO A 32 -1.79 5.57 -4.64
C PRO A 32 -2.80 5.71 -5.79
N LYS A 33 -3.08 4.59 -6.47
CA LYS A 33 -4.07 4.50 -7.56
C LYS A 33 -4.95 3.30 -7.31
N GLU A 34 -6.23 3.43 -7.67
CA GLU A 34 -7.21 2.35 -7.58
C GLU A 34 -6.71 1.09 -8.28
N THR A 35 -6.25 1.24 -9.52
CA THR A 35 -5.73 0.15 -10.33
C THR A 35 -4.54 -0.57 -9.70
N CYS A 36 -3.67 0.14 -8.96
CA CYS A 36 -2.57 -0.47 -8.21
C CYS A 36 -3.09 -1.33 -7.05
N LEU A 37 -4.05 -0.80 -6.29
CA LEU A 37 -4.63 -1.48 -5.13
C LEU A 37 -5.44 -2.70 -5.54
N GLU A 38 -6.26 -2.59 -6.59
CA GLU A 38 -7.02 -3.71 -7.15
C GLU A 38 -6.11 -4.82 -7.66
N GLU A 39 -5.07 -4.50 -8.45
CA GLU A 39 -4.10 -5.49 -8.91
C GLU A 39 -3.33 -6.13 -7.75
N ALA A 40 -2.99 -5.34 -6.73
CA ALA A 40 -2.29 -5.81 -5.56
C ALA A 40 -3.14 -6.81 -4.75
N ARG A 41 -4.44 -6.52 -4.60
CA ARG A 41 -5.42 -7.41 -3.96
C ARG A 41 -5.66 -8.67 -4.79
N ARG A 42 -6.05 -8.52 -6.06
CA ARG A 42 -6.41 -9.63 -6.96
C ARG A 42 -5.27 -10.64 -7.13
N ARG A 43 -4.04 -10.17 -7.34
CA ARG A 43 -2.87 -11.05 -7.56
C ARG A 43 -2.11 -11.37 -6.28
N LYS A 44 -2.61 -10.95 -5.10
CA LYS A 44 -1.96 -11.10 -3.80
C LYS A 44 -0.52 -10.58 -3.81
N ARG A 45 -0.26 -9.45 -4.50
CA ARG A 45 1.10 -8.92 -4.72
C ARG A 45 1.76 -8.51 -3.41
N LEU A 46 1.02 -7.87 -2.51
CA LEU A 46 1.52 -7.49 -1.18
C LEU A 46 1.93 -8.72 -0.38
N GLN A 47 1.10 -9.77 -0.38
CA GLN A 47 1.42 -11.02 0.32
C GLN A 47 2.68 -11.68 -0.21
N LYS A 48 2.85 -11.74 -1.54
CA LYS A 48 4.06 -12.27 -2.18
C LYS A 48 5.30 -11.41 -1.89
N ALA A 49 5.17 -10.09 -1.94
CA ALA A 49 6.26 -9.16 -1.70
C ALA A 49 6.71 -9.17 -0.24
N LEU A 50 5.77 -9.20 0.70
CA LEU A 50 6.03 -9.22 2.16
C LEU A 50 6.32 -10.63 2.68
N ARG A 51 5.99 -11.68 1.91
CA ARG A 51 6.04 -13.08 2.30
C ARG A 51 5.25 -13.38 3.58
N CYS A 52 4.07 -12.78 3.71
CA CYS A 52 3.14 -13.06 4.79
C CYS A 52 1.70 -12.94 4.29
N GLN A 53 0.76 -13.43 5.09
CA GLN A 53 -0.64 -13.06 4.92
C GLN A 53 -0.78 -11.58 5.27
N VAL A 54 -1.41 -10.83 4.37
CA VAL A 54 -1.76 -9.43 4.58
C VAL A 54 -3.22 -9.42 5.00
N PRO A 55 -3.56 -8.94 6.20
CA PRO A 55 -4.95 -8.83 6.66
C PRO A 55 -5.78 -7.94 5.73
N ASP A 56 -7.06 -8.26 5.56
CA ASP A 56 -7.98 -7.44 4.77
C ASP A 56 -8.09 -6.01 5.35
N SER A 57 -7.98 -5.86 6.67
CA SER A 57 -7.96 -4.54 7.34
C SER A 57 -6.86 -3.61 6.81
N VAL A 58 -5.71 -4.15 6.37
CA VAL A 58 -4.66 -3.33 5.74
C VAL A 58 -5.11 -2.84 4.36
N VAL A 59 -5.80 -3.69 3.61
CA VAL A 59 -6.33 -3.34 2.29
C VAL A 59 -7.47 -2.31 2.43
N GLU A 60 -8.31 -2.43 3.45
CA GLU A 60 -9.36 -1.46 3.78
C GLU A 60 -8.75 -0.09 4.09
N VAL A 61 -7.73 -0.03 4.95
CA VAL A 61 -7.03 1.25 5.25
C VAL A 61 -6.38 1.84 3.99
N LEU A 62 -5.81 1.01 3.10
CA LEU A 62 -5.27 1.48 1.82
C LEU A 62 -6.37 2.01 0.88
N GLN A 63 -7.57 1.42 0.91
CA GLN A 63 -8.73 1.88 0.16
C GLN A 63 -9.24 3.22 0.70
N GLU A 64 -9.35 3.36 2.02
CA GLU A 64 -9.74 4.62 2.67
C GLU A 64 -8.73 5.73 2.35
N ARG A 65 -7.43 5.44 2.44
CA ARG A 65 -6.37 6.37 2.03
C ARG A 65 -6.51 6.79 0.57
N LEU A 66 -6.94 5.90 -0.31
CA LEU A 66 -7.20 6.22 -1.71
C LEU A 66 -8.33 7.24 -1.84
N SER A 67 -9.45 6.99 -1.18
CA SER A 67 -10.60 7.90 -1.15
C SER A 67 -10.22 9.28 -0.59
N LEU A 68 -9.34 9.35 0.40
CA LEU A 68 -8.83 10.61 0.96
C LEU A 68 -7.85 11.33 0.03
N HIS A 69 -7.03 10.60 -0.74
CA HIS A 69 -6.05 11.16 -1.68
C HIS A 69 -6.65 11.52 -3.05
N GLN A 70 -7.93 11.21 -3.30
CA GLN A 70 -8.62 11.65 -4.52
C GLN A 70 -8.81 13.18 -4.60
N GLY A 71 -8.49 13.92 -3.52
CA GLY A 71 -8.48 15.38 -3.50
C GLY A 71 -7.25 16.07 -4.10
N THR A 72 -6.14 15.36 -4.39
CA THR A 72 -4.89 16.00 -4.87
C THR A 72 -4.43 15.55 -6.26
N ALA A 73 -5.10 14.58 -6.89
CA ALA A 73 -4.77 14.10 -8.23
C ALA A 73 -5.66 14.71 -9.34
N ALA A 74 -6.67 15.50 -8.98
CA ALA A 74 -7.56 16.19 -9.93
C ALA A 74 -6.99 17.53 -10.45
N GLU A 75 -5.87 18.02 -9.91
CA GLU A 75 -5.19 19.23 -10.40
C GLU A 75 -3.95 18.88 -11.23
N ALA A 76 -4.20 18.47 -12.47
CA ALA A 76 -3.26 18.65 -13.56
C ALA A 76 -4.08 19.06 -14.80
N ARG A 77 -4.49 20.33 -14.80
CA ARG A 77 -4.97 21.04 -15.99
C ARG A 77 -3.90 22.01 -16.46
#